data_AF-G9MZB9-F1
#
_entry.id   AF-G9MZB9-F1
#
_cell.length_a   1.000
_cell.length_b   1.000
_cell.length_c   1.000
_cell.angle_alpha   90.00
_cell.angle_beta   90.00
_cell.angle_gamma   90.00
#
_symmetry.space_group_name_H-M   'P 1'
#
loop_
_entity.id
_entity.type
_entity.pdbx_description
1 polymer ?
#
loop_
_entity_poly.entity_id
_entity_poly.type
_entity_poly.pdbx_seq_one_letter_code
_entity_poly.pdbx_strand_id
1 'polypeptide(L)'
;MDTTAIEPTGADLPQGTDLVAAINSPQQLIHNYLWERSPTFRALCDIRQQGWRHPTGDEFFQQQRQRADNPSPDGESYFYKMTIAIGNELNTSTGAFDILRSSDKPSALDMGMAPGGFSATIMKSYPKTTLRAITLPLASGGHSVQFRHRGVKLDLCDINTLAGDMGLTSIPETHPAASTFTVTKLLGQEMFDVVICGCQVTRNQELEEWRENREAGRLQLAQLVIALEHVKSGGTLVAVMHKPEEIHTAELLQIFSTFSQISLFKPKRAHAKRSSFYEKTPFYIVAKNVDARNDQAIEAVETWRREWIDSTLGTADNGARPPSRTEDDACRLLEIYGEELVRIGRPVWATQVAGLKRWLRDM
;
A
#
# COMPACT_ATOMS: atom_id res chain seq x y z
N MET A 1 -34.17 20.64 -29.85
CA MET A 1 -34.52 19.41 -29.12
C MET A 1 -33.20 18.82 -28.62
N ASP A 2 -32.45 19.58 -27.82
CA ASP A 2 -32.61 19.68 -26.36
C ASP A 2 -32.71 18.30 -25.70
N THR A 3 -31.56 17.77 -25.33
CA THR A 3 -31.40 16.72 -24.32
C THR A 3 -30.31 17.22 -23.37
N THR A 4 -30.79 17.87 -22.32
CA THR A 4 -30.05 18.42 -21.19
C THR A 4 -29.28 17.32 -20.46
N ALA A 5 -27.98 17.57 -20.28
CA ALA A 5 -27.12 16.84 -19.37
C ALA A 5 -27.64 17.00 -17.93
N ILE A 6 -27.77 15.89 -17.22
CA ILE A 6 -28.04 15.86 -15.79
C ILE A 6 -26.69 15.96 -15.09
N GLU A 7 -26.41 17.12 -14.52
CA GLU A 7 -25.34 17.33 -13.54
C GLU A 7 -25.64 16.53 -12.26
N PRO A 8 -24.67 15.85 -11.63
CA PRO A 8 -24.84 15.41 -10.26
C PRO A 8 -24.63 16.63 -9.35
N THR A 9 -25.75 17.16 -8.87
CA THR A 9 -25.88 18.14 -7.79
C THR A 9 -25.15 17.70 -6.53
N GLY A 10 -24.52 18.67 -5.86
CA GLY A 10 -23.71 18.51 -4.67
C GLY A 10 -24.32 17.62 -3.59
N ALA A 11 -23.47 16.77 -3.01
CA ALA A 11 -23.83 16.03 -1.82
C ALA A 11 -24.01 17.00 -0.65
N ASP A 12 -25.27 17.14 -0.22
CA ASP A 12 -25.66 17.86 0.99
C ASP A 12 -24.93 17.32 2.23
N LEU A 13 -24.56 18.25 3.12
CA LEU A 13 -24.11 17.95 4.47
C LEU A 13 -25.25 17.24 5.25
N PRO A 14 -24.95 16.22 6.08
CA PRO A 14 -26.00 15.49 6.80
C PRO A 14 -26.76 16.42 7.77
N GLN A 15 -28.09 16.43 7.67
CA GLN A 15 -28.97 17.14 8.60
C GLN A 15 -29.12 16.37 9.92
N GLY A 16 -29.53 17.10 10.96
CA GLY A 16 -29.29 16.83 12.39
C GLY A 16 -29.85 15.55 13.03
N THR A 17 -30.38 14.61 12.26
CA THR A 17 -30.74 13.25 12.71
C THR A 17 -29.69 12.19 12.34
N ASP A 18 -28.77 12.49 11.41
CA ASP A 18 -27.63 11.62 11.04
C ASP A 18 -26.40 11.77 11.95
N LEU A 19 -26.37 12.81 12.79
CA LEU A 19 -25.26 13.06 13.73
C LEU A 19 -25.16 12.04 14.86
N VAL A 20 -26.25 11.34 15.21
CA VAL A 20 -26.25 10.31 16.27
C VAL A 20 -25.81 8.95 15.70
N ALA A 21 -26.07 8.66 14.42
CA ALA A 21 -25.55 7.47 13.74
C ALA A 21 -24.07 7.62 13.35
N ALA A 22 -23.60 8.86 13.11
CA ALA A 22 -22.20 9.15 12.78
C ALA A 22 -21.20 8.90 13.92
N ILE A 23 -21.67 8.70 15.16
CA ILE A 23 -20.84 8.36 16.32
C ILE A 23 -20.45 6.86 16.35
N ASN A 24 -21.08 6.02 15.51
CA ASN A 24 -21.10 4.56 15.67
C ASN A 24 -20.55 3.80 14.44
N SER A 25 -19.38 4.19 13.92
CA SER A 25 -18.67 3.34 12.94
C SER A 25 -17.32 2.89 13.52
N PRO A 26 -16.86 1.66 13.22
CA PRO A 26 -15.56 1.15 13.69
C PRO A 26 -14.42 2.13 13.35
N GLN A 27 -14.46 2.71 12.15
CA GLN A 27 -13.48 3.70 11.70
C GLN A 27 -13.52 4.99 12.54
N GLN A 28 -14.71 5.41 12.99
CA GLN A 28 -14.87 6.59 13.84
C GLN A 28 -14.31 6.36 15.24
N LEU A 29 -14.43 5.14 15.79
CA LEU A 29 -13.84 4.77 17.07
C LEU A 29 -12.31 4.92 17.04
N ILE A 30 -11.65 4.39 16.00
CA ILE A 30 -10.21 4.57 15.80
C ILE A 30 -9.87 6.07 15.71
N HIS A 31 -10.61 6.82 14.88
CA HIS A 31 -10.35 8.23 14.68
C HIS A 31 -10.47 9.05 15.98
N ASN A 32 -11.54 8.81 16.77
CA ASN A 32 -11.79 9.50 18.03
C ASN A 32 -10.69 9.17 19.06
N TYR A 33 -10.32 7.89 19.18
CA TYR A 33 -9.26 7.46 20.09
C TYR A 33 -7.92 8.18 19.78
N LEU A 34 -7.54 8.21 18.50
CA LEU A 34 -6.32 8.88 18.04
C LEU A 34 -6.39 10.40 18.23
N TRP A 35 -7.55 11.00 17.96
CA TRP A 35 -7.79 12.44 18.15
C TRP A 35 -7.58 12.84 19.61
N GLU A 36 -8.16 12.10 20.56
CA GLU A 36 -8.00 12.39 21.99
C GLU A 36 -6.55 12.26 22.47
N ARG A 37 -5.81 11.27 21.94
CA ARG A 37 -4.50 10.85 22.49
C ARG A 37 -3.29 11.39 21.73
N SER A 38 -3.47 11.97 20.55
CA SER A 38 -2.37 12.47 19.72
C SER A 38 -2.60 13.91 19.28
N PRO A 39 -1.95 14.90 19.92
CA PRO A 39 -1.96 16.29 19.44
C PRO A 39 -1.49 16.42 17.99
N THR A 40 -0.57 15.56 17.56
CA THR A 40 -0.09 15.52 16.17
C THR A 40 -1.16 15.04 15.20
N PHE A 41 -1.95 14.04 15.58
CA PHE A 41 -3.07 13.59 14.76
C PHE A 41 -4.17 14.65 14.69
N ARG A 42 -4.48 15.33 15.80
CA ARG A 42 -5.41 16.47 15.79
C ARG A 42 -4.98 17.56 14.81
N ALA A 43 -3.72 17.98 14.91
CA ALA A 43 -3.14 18.95 13.99
C ALA A 43 -3.19 18.47 12.52
N LEU A 44 -3.12 17.16 12.27
CA LEU A 44 -3.28 16.58 10.94
C LEU A 44 -4.72 16.70 10.44
N CYS A 45 -5.74 16.39 11.25
CA CYS A 45 -7.11 16.52 10.77
C CYS A 45 -7.49 18.01 10.59
N ASP A 46 -7.01 18.91 11.46
CA ASP A 46 -7.22 20.35 11.30
C ASP A 46 -6.67 20.88 9.97
N ILE A 47 -5.42 20.52 9.65
CA ILE A 47 -4.80 21.01 8.41
C ILE A 47 -5.35 20.33 7.15
N ARG A 48 -5.79 19.07 7.25
CA ARG A 48 -6.54 18.41 6.18
C ARG A 48 -7.84 19.15 5.89
N GLN A 49 -8.56 19.58 6.93
CA GLN A 49 -9.78 20.37 6.79
C GLN A 49 -9.52 21.74 6.15
N GLN A 50 -8.41 22.40 6.51
CA GLN A 50 -8.00 23.66 5.85
C GLN A 50 -7.70 23.46 4.37
N GLY A 51 -6.95 22.41 4.03
CA GLY A 51 -6.66 22.04 2.63
C GLY A 51 -7.91 21.75 1.82
N TRP A 52 -8.89 21.07 2.41
CA TRP A 52 -10.18 20.77 1.79
C TRP A 52 -10.99 22.03 1.48
N ARG A 53 -11.01 23.01 2.40
CA ARG A 53 -11.72 24.27 2.22
C ARG A 53 -11.01 25.23 1.27
N HIS A 54 -9.83 24.88 0.77
CA HIS A 54 -9.08 25.74 -0.13
C HIS A 54 -9.67 25.67 -1.54
N PRO A 55 -10.08 26.80 -2.15
CA PRO A 55 -10.85 26.83 -3.39
C PRO A 55 -10.12 26.21 -4.59
N THR A 56 -8.79 26.22 -4.59
CA THR A 56 -7.95 25.63 -5.66
C THR A 56 -7.36 24.26 -5.32
N GLY A 57 -7.68 23.71 -4.15
CA GLY A 57 -7.11 22.43 -3.68
C GLY A 57 -7.42 21.29 -4.65
N ASP A 58 -8.67 21.15 -5.06
CA ASP A 58 -9.11 20.07 -5.94
C ASP A 58 -8.48 20.15 -7.33
N GLU A 59 -8.45 21.35 -7.93
CA GLU A 59 -7.79 21.59 -9.21
C GLU A 59 -6.29 21.26 -9.15
N PHE A 60 -5.61 21.69 -8.08
CA PHE A 60 -4.19 21.42 -7.88
C PHE A 60 -3.90 19.91 -7.88
N PHE A 61 -4.67 19.14 -7.11
CA PHE A 61 -4.50 17.68 -7.04
C PHE A 61 -4.96 16.98 -8.32
N GLN A 62 -5.96 17.52 -9.03
CA GLN A 62 -6.38 17.00 -10.34
C GLN A 62 -5.30 17.15 -11.41
N GLN A 63 -4.62 18.30 -11.44
CA GLN A 63 -3.49 18.49 -12.35
C GLN A 63 -2.31 17.58 -12.00
N GLN A 64 -2.02 17.38 -10.71
CA GLN A 64 -1.02 16.39 -10.29
C GLN A 64 -1.36 14.98 -10.77
N ARG A 65 -2.65 14.61 -10.68
CA ARG A 65 -3.16 13.32 -11.13
C ARG A 65 -2.93 13.11 -12.63
N GLN A 66 -3.36 14.07 -13.46
CA GLN A 66 -3.20 14.01 -14.91
C GLN A 66 -1.73 13.91 -15.34
N ARG A 67 -0.83 14.67 -14.70
CA ARG A 67 0.61 14.62 -14.98
C ARG A 67 1.25 13.29 -14.58
N ALA A 68 0.77 12.66 -13.51
CA ALA A 68 1.25 11.37 -13.05
C ALA A 68 0.76 10.21 -13.93
N ASP A 69 -0.45 10.31 -14.49
CA ASP A 69 -1.01 9.29 -15.38
C ASP A 69 -0.46 9.35 -16.80
N ASN A 70 -0.03 10.54 -17.25
CA ASN A 70 0.51 10.76 -18.58
C ASN A 70 1.88 11.46 -18.49
N PRO A 71 2.91 10.79 -17.94
CA PRO A 71 4.21 11.40 -17.77
C PRO A 71 4.88 11.63 -19.13
N SER A 72 5.44 12.83 -19.33
CA SER A 72 6.42 13.03 -20.39
C SER A 72 7.71 12.26 -20.10
N PRO A 73 8.64 12.07 -21.06
CA PRO A 73 9.94 11.45 -20.78
C PRO A 73 10.70 12.12 -19.62
N ASP A 74 10.63 13.45 -19.50
CA ASP A 74 11.18 14.19 -18.36
C ASP A 74 10.44 13.88 -17.05
N GLY A 75 9.12 13.72 -17.13
CA GLY A 75 8.27 13.28 -16.01
C GLY A 75 8.64 11.89 -15.51
N GLU A 76 8.89 10.93 -16.41
CA GLU A 76 9.37 9.59 -16.05
C GLU A 76 10.75 9.64 -15.39
N SER A 77 11.67 10.44 -15.93
CA SER A 77 13.00 10.64 -15.35
C SER A 77 12.92 11.26 -13.96
N TYR A 78 12.06 12.25 -13.77
CA TYR A 78 11.80 12.87 -12.49
C TYR A 78 11.21 11.87 -11.49
N PHE A 79 10.21 11.07 -11.90
CA PHE A 79 9.60 10.05 -11.07
C PHE A 79 10.62 8.98 -10.64
N TYR A 80 11.48 8.53 -11.55
CA TYR A 80 12.56 7.60 -11.23
C TYR A 80 13.55 8.19 -10.20
N LYS A 81 14.02 9.43 -10.40
CA LYS A 81 14.91 10.11 -9.44
C LYS A 81 14.24 10.30 -8.07
N MET A 82 12.94 10.60 -8.06
CA MET A 82 12.17 10.73 -6.83
C MET A 82 12.09 9.41 -6.07
N THR A 83 11.83 8.28 -6.74
CA THR A 83 11.79 6.95 -6.09
C THR A 83 13.17 6.53 -5.57
N ILE A 84 14.27 6.88 -6.25
CA ILE A 84 15.63 6.73 -5.70
C ILE A 84 15.81 7.55 -4.42
N ALA A 85 15.38 8.81 -4.41
CA ALA A 85 15.48 9.67 -3.23
C ALA A 85 14.70 9.10 -2.05
N ILE A 86 13.48 8.58 -2.29
CA ILE A 86 12.68 7.87 -1.29
C ILE A 86 13.43 6.65 -0.76
N GLY A 87 13.97 5.80 -1.65
CA GLY A 87 14.71 4.61 -1.25
C GLY A 87 15.91 4.92 -0.35
N ASN A 88 16.69 5.95 -0.70
CA ASN A 88 17.81 6.39 0.13
C ASN A 88 17.34 6.93 1.48
N GLU A 89 16.32 7.80 1.51
CA GLU A 89 15.79 8.37 2.74
C GLU A 89 15.21 7.28 3.67
N LEU A 90 14.48 6.32 3.10
CA LEU A 90 13.95 5.16 3.81
C LEU A 90 15.08 4.38 4.45
N ASN A 91 16.06 3.94 3.66
CA ASN A 91 17.15 3.13 4.18
C ASN A 91 18.01 3.87 5.21
N THR A 92 18.33 5.15 4.98
CA THR A 92 19.10 5.95 5.95
C THR A 92 18.34 6.17 7.26
N SER A 93 17.01 6.33 7.22
CA SER A 93 16.21 6.63 8.41
C SER A 93 15.86 5.39 9.22
N THR A 94 15.69 4.24 8.56
CA THR A 94 15.19 3.03 9.21
C THR A 94 16.17 1.88 9.21
N GLY A 95 17.22 1.90 8.38
CA GLY A 95 18.12 0.78 8.16
C GLY A 95 17.44 -0.42 7.49
N ALA A 96 16.40 -0.20 6.69
CA ALA A 96 15.59 -1.28 6.10
C ALA A 96 16.39 -2.31 5.30
N PHE A 97 17.53 -1.93 4.74
CA PHE A 97 18.34 -2.81 3.89
C PHE A 97 19.62 -3.26 4.58
N ASP A 98 19.82 -2.95 5.86
CA ASP A 98 21.09 -3.22 6.57
C ASP A 98 21.39 -4.71 6.68
N ILE A 99 20.37 -5.57 6.70
CA ILE A 99 20.53 -7.04 6.71
C ILE A 99 21.32 -7.57 5.51
N LEU A 100 21.28 -6.86 4.37
CA LEU A 100 22.03 -7.22 3.17
C LEU A 100 23.55 -7.09 3.37
N ARG A 101 24.00 -6.32 4.38
CA ARG A 101 25.44 -6.16 4.69
C ARG A 101 26.03 -7.41 5.30
N SER A 102 25.26 -8.10 6.14
CA SER A 102 25.70 -9.26 6.91
C SER A 102 25.32 -10.60 6.25
N SER A 103 24.50 -10.58 5.20
CA SER A 103 24.12 -11.80 4.45
C SER A 103 25.29 -12.29 3.60
N ASP A 104 25.60 -13.58 3.68
CA ASP A 104 26.62 -14.23 2.83
C ASP A 104 26.24 -14.19 1.34
N LYS A 105 24.94 -14.32 1.06
CA LYS A 105 24.33 -14.28 -0.27
C LYS A 105 23.16 -13.31 -0.24
N PRO A 106 23.43 -11.99 -0.26
CA PRO A 106 22.41 -10.98 -0.12
C PRO A 106 21.40 -11.10 -1.27
N SER A 107 20.13 -11.23 -0.93
CA SER A 107 19.04 -11.37 -1.91
C SER A 107 17.87 -10.44 -1.57
N ALA A 108 17.29 -9.82 -2.59
CA ALA A 108 16.13 -8.95 -2.44
C ALA A 108 15.05 -9.26 -3.48
N LEU A 109 13.79 -9.11 -3.09
CA LEU A 109 12.61 -9.16 -3.96
C LEU A 109 11.95 -7.77 -3.99
N ASP A 110 11.76 -7.21 -5.19
CA ASP A 110 11.10 -5.92 -5.41
C ASP A 110 9.81 -6.14 -6.23
N MET A 111 8.67 -6.17 -5.55
CA MET A 111 7.35 -6.28 -6.18
C MET A 111 6.79 -4.88 -6.40
N GLY A 112 6.38 -4.58 -7.63
CA GLY A 112 6.06 -3.20 -8.03
C GLY A 112 7.33 -2.41 -8.31
N MET A 113 8.32 -3.07 -8.93
CA MET A 113 9.66 -2.53 -9.10
C MET A 113 9.69 -1.25 -9.93
N ALA A 114 8.88 -1.13 -11.00
CA ALA A 114 8.92 0.04 -11.88
C ALA A 114 8.62 1.34 -11.09
N PRO A 115 9.45 2.40 -11.24
CA PRO A 115 10.49 2.58 -12.25
C PRO A 115 11.87 2.02 -11.85
N GLY A 116 12.04 1.55 -10.61
CA GLY A 116 13.23 0.84 -10.13
C GLY A 116 14.01 1.56 -9.04
N GLY A 117 13.42 2.54 -8.34
CA GLY A 117 14.13 3.38 -7.37
C GLY A 117 14.66 2.64 -6.14
N PHE A 118 13.87 1.72 -5.58
CA PHE A 118 14.32 0.89 -4.46
C PHE A 118 15.38 -0.11 -4.90
N SER A 119 15.13 -0.85 -5.98
CA SER A 119 16.13 -1.70 -6.63
C SER A 119 17.46 -0.98 -6.89
N ALA A 120 17.43 0.23 -7.46
CA ALA A 120 18.64 1.03 -7.71
C ALA A 120 19.36 1.40 -6.41
N THR A 121 18.61 1.74 -5.35
CA THR A 121 19.16 2.07 -4.03
C THR A 121 19.86 0.86 -3.40
N ILE A 122 19.21 -0.31 -3.45
CA ILE A 122 19.75 -1.58 -2.95
C ILE A 122 21.04 -1.92 -3.70
N MET A 123 21.00 -1.98 -5.03
CA MET A 123 22.15 -2.36 -5.84
C MET A 123 23.33 -1.39 -5.72
N LYS A 124 23.07 -0.10 -5.50
CA LYS A 124 24.12 0.90 -5.25
C LYS A 124 24.79 0.69 -3.89
N SER A 125 23.99 0.45 -2.85
CA SER A 125 24.48 0.36 -1.46
C SER A 125 25.05 -1.03 -1.12
N TYR A 126 24.52 -2.06 -1.79
CA TYR A 126 24.84 -3.48 -1.59
C TYR A 126 25.09 -4.15 -2.95
N PRO A 127 26.24 -3.89 -3.62
CA PRO A 127 26.48 -4.31 -5.01
C PRO A 127 26.53 -5.83 -5.25
N LYS A 128 26.66 -6.62 -4.18
CA LYS A 128 26.68 -8.09 -4.24
C LYS A 128 25.27 -8.71 -4.26
N THR A 129 24.23 -7.90 -4.05
CA THR A 129 22.85 -8.38 -3.95
C THR A 129 22.38 -8.98 -5.28
N THR A 130 21.77 -10.16 -5.22
CA THR A 130 20.95 -10.69 -6.30
C THR A 130 19.52 -10.20 -6.13
N LEU A 131 18.96 -9.54 -7.13
CA LEU A 131 17.64 -8.95 -7.04
C LEU A 131 16.65 -9.63 -7.98
N ARG A 132 15.53 -10.09 -7.42
CA ARG A 132 14.35 -10.49 -8.17
C ARG A 132 13.38 -9.33 -8.21
N ALA A 133 12.84 -9.01 -9.38
CA ALA A 133 11.91 -7.91 -9.57
C ALA A 133 10.67 -8.39 -10.28
N ILE A 134 9.51 -7.92 -9.84
CA ILE A 134 8.23 -8.16 -10.50
C ILE A 134 7.57 -6.80 -10.74
N THR A 135 7.06 -6.56 -11.94
CA THR A 135 6.29 -5.34 -12.23
C THR A 135 5.22 -5.61 -13.27
N LEU A 136 4.14 -4.84 -13.20
CA LEU A 136 3.07 -4.90 -14.19
C LEU A 136 3.62 -4.50 -15.58
N PRO A 137 3.30 -5.24 -16.65
CA PRO A 137 3.70 -4.86 -18.01
C PRO A 137 3.13 -3.50 -18.43
N LEU A 138 3.87 -2.75 -19.25
CA LEU A 138 3.41 -1.47 -19.84
C LEU A 138 2.07 -1.63 -20.57
N ALA A 139 1.92 -2.72 -21.33
CA ALA A 139 0.69 -3.02 -22.09
C ALA A 139 -0.54 -3.27 -21.19
N SER A 140 -0.34 -3.51 -19.90
CA SER A 140 -1.39 -3.74 -18.90
C SER A 140 -1.59 -2.53 -17.97
N GLY A 141 -1.08 -1.36 -18.35
CA GLY A 141 -1.16 -0.12 -17.53
C GLY A 141 0.02 0.08 -16.57
N GLY A 142 1.05 -0.76 -16.64
CA GLY A 142 2.26 -0.63 -15.83
C GLY A 142 3.11 0.61 -16.17
N HIS A 143 4.16 0.86 -15.38
CA HIS A 143 5.10 1.96 -15.59
C HIS A 143 6.38 1.51 -16.32
N SER A 144 7.04 2.46 -16.98
CA SER A 144 8.32 2.23 -17.65
C SER A 144 9.42 1.84 -16.66
N VAL A 145 10.18 0.79 -16.99
CA VAL A 145 11.32 0.31 -16.20
C VAL A 145 12.57 1.11 -16.56
N GLN A 146 13.02 1.94 -15.64
CA GLN A 146 14.14 2.86 -15.84
C GLN A 146 15.47 2.29 -15.31
N PHE A 147 15.41 1.40 -14.31
CA PHE A 147 16.60 0.75 -13.75
C PHE A 147 16.92 -0.57 -14.47
N ARG A 148 18.16 -0.71 -14.95
CA ARG A 148 18.69 -1.95 -15.53
C ARG A 148 20.03 -2.30 -14.89
N HIS A 149 20.19 -3.55 -14.48
CA HIS A 149 21.42 -4.03 -13.88
C HIS A 149 21.55 -5.55 -14.08
N ARG A 150 22.77 -6.05 -14.32
CA ARG A 150 23.04 -7.48 -14.59
C ARG A 150 22.63 -8.43 -13.46
N GLY A 151 22.60 -7.91 -12.23
CA GLY A 151 22.20 -8.66 -11.02
C GLY A 151 20.69 -8.63 -10.75
N VAL A 152 19.89 -8.09 -11.68
CA VAL A 152 18.43 -8.03 -11.57
C VAL A 152 17.81 -9.01 -12.55
N LYS A 153 16.98 -9.92 -12.04
CA LYS A 153 16.06 -10.74 -12.84
C LYS A 153 14.67 -10.13 -12.75
N LEU A 154 14.10 -9.74 -13.90
CA LEU A 154 12.82 -9.04 -13.99
C LEU A 154 11.76 -9.95 -14.61
N ASP A 155 10.64 -10.11 -13.93
CA ASP A 155 9.41 -10.69 -14.47
C ASP A 155 8.38 -9.57 -14.73
N LEU A 156 7.78 -9.61 -15.91
CA LEU A 156 6.69 -8.72 -16.30
C LEU A 156 5.37 -9.49 -16.18
N CYS A 157 4.67 -9.33 -15.06
CA CYS A 157 3.39 -9.99 -14.82
C CYS A 157 2.52 -9.21 -13.84
N ASP A 158 1.20 -9.44 -13.89
CA ASP A 158 0.27 -9.00 -12.85
C ASP A 158 0.39 -9.97 -11.65
N ILE A 159 0.90 -9.49 -10.52
CA ILE A 159 1.00 -10.32 -9.30
C ILE A 159 -0.37 -10.83 -8.86
N ASN A 160 -1.42 -10.06 -9.15
CA ASN A 160 -2.78 -10.38 -8.77
C ASN A 160 -3.44 -11.46 -9.66
N THR A 161 -2.68 -12.06 -10.58
CA THR A 161 -3.08 -13.25 -11.34
C THR A 161 -2.20 -14.48 -11.03
N LEU A 162 -1.28 -14.39 -10.06
CA LEU A 162 -0.44 -15.50 -9.59
C LEU A 162 -1.21 -16.44 -8.65
N ALA A 163 -2.25 -17.08 -9.16
CA ALA A 163 -3.12 -18.00 -8.41
C ALA A 163 -2.36 -19.14 -7.70
N GLY A 164 -1.28 -19.63 -8.31
CA GLY A 164 -0.42 -20.68 -7.73
C GLY A 164 0.28 -20.23 -6.45
N ASP A 165 0.77 -18.98 -6.44
CA ASP A 165 1.35 -18.37 -5.25
C ASP A 165 0.29 -18.10 -4.17
N MET A 166 -0.99 -17.99 -4.56
CA MET A 166 -2.15 -17.96 -3.67
C MET A 166 -2.70 -19.35 -3.31
N GLY A 167 -1.97 -20.43 -3.59
CA GLY A 167 -2.33 -21.80 -3.19
C GLY A 167 -3.40 -22.49 -4.05
N LEU A 168 -3.82 -21.89 -5.17
CA LEU A 168 -4.74 -22.53 -6.11
C LEU A 168 -3.99 -23.38 -7.13
N THR A 169 -4.51 -24.58 -7.40
CA THR A 169 -3.98 -25.50 -8.42
C THR A 169 -4.77 -25.48 -9.72
N SER A 170 -5.97 -24.90 -9.72
CA SER A 170 -6.83 -24.69 -10.89
C SER A 170 -7.72 -23.47 -10.69
N ILE A 171 -8.22 -22.92 -11.80
CA ILE A 171 -9.27 -21.89 -11.83
C ILE A 171 -10.48 -22.49 -12.54
N PRO A 172 -11.71 -22.31 -12.02
CA PRO A 172 -12.91 -22.80 -12.70
C PRO A 172 -13.01 -22.24 -14.12
N GLU A 173 -13.30 -23.09 -15.11
CA GLU A 173 -13.46 -22.69 -16.52
C GLU A 173 -14.59 -21.67 -16.72
N THR A 174 -15.55 -21.62 -15.79
CA THR A 174 -16.64 -20.66 -15.78
C THR A 174 -16.21 -19.25 -15.35
N HIS A 175 -15.01 -19.09 -14.79
CA HIS A 175 -14.50 -17.77 -14.42
C HIS A 175 -14.15 -16.97 -15.68
N PRO A 176 -14.62 -15.71 -15.83
CA PRO A 176 -14.47 -14.94 -17.07
C PRO A 176 -13.01 -14.75 -17.51
N ALA A 177 -12.11 -14.64 -16.54
CA ALA A 177 -10.67 -14.48 -16.76
C ALA A 177 -9.83 -15.76 -16.48
N ALA A 178 -10.41 -16.97 -16.54
CA ALA A 178 -9.72 -18.21 -16.14
C ALA A 178 -8.34 -18.41 -16.80
N SER A 179 -8.22 -18.08 -18.08
CA SER A 179 -6.99 -18.22 -18.87
C SER A 179 -5.89 -17.20 -18.52
N THR A 180 -6.21 -16.15 -17.75
CA THR A 180 -5.24 -15.10 -17.38
C THR A 180 -4.43 -15.45 -16.14
N PHE A 181 -4.87 -16.45 -15.36
CA PHE A 181 -4.22 -16.84 -14.12
C PHE A 181 -3.09 -17.83 -14.33
N THR A 182 -2.03 -17.66 -13.54
CA THR A 182 -0.92 -18.63 -13.46
C THR A 182 -1.07 -19.46 -12.20
N VAL A 183 -1.26 -20.77 -12.34
CA VAL A 183 -1.39 -21.72 -11.22
C VAL A 183 -0.06 -22.35 -10.78
N THR A 184 1.03 -22.06 -11.51
CA THR A 184 2.40 -22.43 -11.11
C THR A 184 3.01 -21.29 -10.30
N LYS A 185 3.62 -21.60 -9.14
CA LYS A 185 4.31 -20.60 -8.32
C LYS A 185 5.47 -19.94 -9.08
N LEU A 186 5.48 -18.61 -9.15
CA LEU A 186 6.46 -17.86 -9.92
C LEU A 186 7.87 -17.92 -9.32
N LEU A 187 7.95 -17.87 -7.99
CA LEU A 187 9.20 -17.77 -7.24
C LEU A 187 9.71 -19.12 -6.70
N GLY A 188 8.93 -20.19 -6.86
CA GLY A 188 9.29 -21.53 -6.43
C GLY A 188 9.67 -21.60 -4.94
N GLN A 189 10.96 -21.78 -4.65
CA GLN A 189 11.53 -21.87 -3.29
C GLN A 189 12.54 -20.74 -3.01
N GLU A 190 12.57 -19.69 -3.83
CA GLU A 190 13.48 -18.56 -3.65
C GLU A 190 13.16 -17.84 -2.34
N MET A 191 14.19 -17.47 -1.55
CA MET A 191 14.04 -16.75 -0.29
C MET A 191 14.92 -15.49 -0.28
N PHE A 192 14.41 -14.41 0.30
CA PHE A 192 15.00 -13.07 0.22
C PHE A 192 15.28 -12.48 1.61
N ASP A 193 16.42 -11.80 1.75
CA ASP A 193 16.76 -11.07 2.98
C ASP A 193 15.90 -9.80 3.11
N VAL A 194 15.54 -9.19 1.98
CA VAL A 194 14.66 -8.02 1.88
C VAL A 194 13.54 -8.29 0.89
N VAL A 195 12.29 -8.03 1.28
CA VAL A 195 11.14 -8.04 0.37
C VAL A 195 10.46 -6.69 0.37
N ILE A 196 10.21 -6.12 -0.81
CA ILE A 196 9.50 -4.86 -1.00
C ILE A 196 8.13 -5.15 -1.65
N CYS A 197 7.07 -4.74 -0.96
CA CYS A 197 5.69 -4.73 -1.42
C CYS A 197 5.34 -3.31 -1.89
N GLY A 198 5.71 -2.99 -3.13
CA GLY A 198 5.52 -1.68 -3.76
C GLY A 198 4.36 -1.60 -4.75
N CYS A 199 3.62 -2.70 -4.96
CA CYS A 199 2.54 -2.73 -5.93
C CYS A 199 1.39 -1.82 -5.50
N GLN A 200 0.89 -1.02 -6.46
CA GLN A 200 -0.31 -0.21 -6.32
C GLN A 200 -1.15 -0.32 -7.58
N VAL A 201 -2.48 -0.24 -7.44
CA VAL A 201 -3.39 -0.19 -8.58
C VAL A 201 -3.10 1.07 -9.38
N THR A 202 -2.87 0.90 -10.68
CA THR A 202 -2.65 2.05 -11.58
C THR A 202 -4.00 2.53 -12.11
N ARG A 203 -4.11 3.84 -12.36
CA ARG A 203 -5.37 4.44 -12.84
C ARG A 203 -5.62 4.20 -14.33
N ASN A 204 -4.59 3.76 -15.06
CA ASN A 204 -4.64 3.46 -16.49
C ASN A 204 -4.83 1.95 -16.76
N GLN A 205 -4.94 1.12 -15.72
CA GLN A 205 -5.20 -0.30 -15.90
C GLN A 205 -6.67 -0.50 -16.23
N GLU A 206 -6.94 -1.12 -17.37
CA GLU A 206 -8.28 -1.59 -17.71
C GLU A 206 -8.59 -2.82 -16.85
N LEU A 207 -9.61 -2.70 -16.00
CA LEU A 207 -10.05 -3.74 -15.09
C LEU A 207 -11.39 -4.30 -15.54
N GLU A 208 -11.52 -5.61 -15.50
CA GLU A 208 -12.81 -6.28 -15.68
C GLU A 208 -13.73 -6.02 -14.47
N GLU A 209 -15.04 -5.96 -14.72
CA GLU A 209 -16.06 -5.63 -13.73
C GLU A 209 -15.99 -6.48 -12.45
N TRP A 210 -15.66 -7.77 -12.59
CA TRP A 210 -15.58 -8.71 -11.46
C TRP A 210 -14.48 -8.35 -10.44
N ARG A 211 -13.41 -7.67 -10.87
CA ARG A 211 -12.27 -7.31 -10.00
C ARG A 211 -12.17 -5.84 -9.67
N GLU A 212 -12.80 -4.93 -10.43
CA GLU A 212 -12.61 -3.48 -10.30
C GLU A 212 -12.70 -2.97 -8.84
N ASN A 213 -13.78 -3.31 -8.14
CA ASN A 213 -14.03 -2.87 -6.76
C ASN A 213 -13.22 -3.63 -5.69
N ARG A 214 -12.55 -4.71 -6.07
CA ARG A 214 -11.78 -5.59 -5.16
C ARG A 214 -10.29 -5.51 -5.41
N GLU A 215 -9.88 -4.86 -6.49
CA GLU A 215 -8.52 -4.95 -7.05
C GLU A 215 -7.45 -4.53 -6.06
N ALA A 216 -7.65 -3.38 -5.40
CA ALA A 216 -6.68 -2.88 -4.43
C ALA A 216 -6.53 -3.82 -3.22
N GLY A 217 -7.63 -4.42 -2.75
CA GLY A 217 -7.61 -5.39 -1.66
C GLY A 217 -6.89 -6.67 -2.08
N ARG A 218 -7.28 -7.24 -3.23
CA ARG A 218 -6.64 -8.42 -3.80
C ARG A 218 -5.13 -8.21 -4.00
N LEU A 219 -4.73 -7.08 -4.57
CA LEU A 219 -3.32 -6.75 -4.80
C LEU A 219 -2.53 -6.65 -3.49
N GLN A 220 -3.11 -6.02 -2.45
CA GLN A 220 -2.49 -5.93 -1.12
C GLN A 220 -2.31 -7.32 -0.50
N LEU A 221 -3.33 -8.17 -0.54
CA LEU A 221 -3.27 -9.52 0.02
C LEU A 221 -2.24 -10.38 -0.73
N ALA A 222 -2.24 -10.35 -2.07
CA ALA A 222 -1.32 -11.13 -2.89
C ALA A 222 0.16 -10.79 -2.59
N GLN A 223 0.50 -9.50 -2.55
CA GLN A 223 1.87 -9.10 -2.25
C GLN A 223 2.28 -9.42 -0.80
N LEU A 224 1.36 -9.35 0.18
CA LEU A 224 1.67 -9.71 1.56
C LEU A 224 1.87 -11.21 1.76
N VAL A 225 1.03 -12.05 1.12
CA VAL A 225 1.18 -13.51 1.12
C VAL A 225 2.51 -13.91 0.49
N ILE A 226 2.80 -13.43 -0.73
CA ILE A 226 4.06 -13.72 -1.41
C ILE A 226 5.25 -13.23 -0.57
N ALA A 227 5.15 -12.05 0.04
CA ALA A 227 6.24 -11.54 0.84
C ALA A 227 6.55 -12.38 2.09
N LEU A 228 5.54 -12.85 2.82
CA LEU A 228 5.74 -13.70 3.98
C LEU A 228 6.18 -15.12 3.61
N GLU A 229 5.74 -15.65 2.47
CA GLU A 229 6.22 -16.95 1.98
C GLU A 229 7.70 -16.91 1.57
N HIS A 230 8.18 -15.76 1.09
CA HIS A 230 9.51 -15.63 0.48
C HIS A 230 10.52 -14.80 1.29
N VAL A 231 10.16 -14.29 2.46
CA VAL A 231 11.12 -13.60 3.36
C VAL A 231 11.89 -14.62 4.20
N LYS A 232 13.22 -14.50 4.24
CA LYS A 232 14.05 -15.33 5.13
C LYS A 232 13.73 -15.03 6.59
N SER A 233 13.95 -16.01 7.47
CA SER A 233 13.87 -15.79 8.91
C SER A 233 14.84 -14.67 9.33
N GLY A 234 14.34 -13.70 10.11
CA GLY A 234 15.09 -12.51 10.48
C GLY A 234 15.14 -11.42 9.41
N GLY A 235 14.51 -11.66 8.24
CA GLY A 235 14.49 -10.75 7.10
C GLY A 235 13.78 -9.42 7.36
N THR A 236 13.81 -8.54 6.36
CA THR A 236 13.10 -7.26 6.37
C THR A 236 12.05 -7.20 5.27
N LEU A 237 10.83 -6.79 5.64
CA LEU A 237 9.75 -6.49 4.72
C LEU A 237 9.48 -4.98 4.71
N VAL A 238 9.37 -4.40 3.52
CA VAL A 238 8.99 -3.00 3.32
C VAL A 238 7.71 -2.96 2.51
N ALA A 239 6.61 -2.44 3.06
CA ALA A 239 5.33 -2.39 2.36
C ALA A 239 4.79 -0.97 2.28
N VAL A 240 4.29 -0.60 1.10
CA VAL A 240 3.54 0.64 0.90
C VAL A 240 2.15 0.50 1.53
N MET A 241 1.79 1.45 2.38
CA MET A 241 0.52 1.49 3.11
C MET A 241 -0.13 2.88 3.04
N HIS A 242 -1.40 2.95 3.42
CA HIS A 242 -2.18 4.18 3.39
C HIS A 242 -2.82 4.46 4.73
N LYS A 243 -2.63 5.69 5.24
CA LYS A 243 -3.22 6.22 6.49
C LYS A 243 -3.12 5.25 7.69
N PRO A 244 -2.17 5.47 8.62
CA PRO A 244 -2.10 4.64 9.84
C PRO A 244 -3.42 4.59 10.64
N GLU A 245 -4.24 5.63 10.51
CA GLU A 245 -5.54 5.77 11.17
C GLU A 245 -6.70 5.00 10.50
N GLU A 246 -6.52 4.38 9.33
CA GLU A 246 -7.57 3.53 8.73
C GLU A 246 -7.58 2.16 9.42
N ILE A 247 -8.78 1.65 9.76
CA ILE A 247 -8.94 0.42 10.57
C ILE A 247 -8.20 -0.78 9.96
N HIS A 248 -8.34 -0.99 8.64
CA HIS A 248 -7.65 -2.08 7.95
C HIS A 248 -6.12 -1.94 8.02
N THR A 249 -5.60 -0.72 7.91
CA THR A 249 -4.16 -0.46 8.04
C THR A 249 -3.71 -0.69 9.48
N ALA A 250 -4.48 -0.24 10.48
CA ALA A 250 -4.19 -0.43 11.89
C ALA A 250 -4.21 -1.92 12.29
N GLU A 251 -5.13 -2.72 11.75
CA GLU A 251 -5.14 -4.19 11.87
C GLU A 251 -3.85 -4.80 11.34
N LEU A 252 -3.44 -4.43 10.12
CA LEU A 252 -2.19 -4.95 9.54
C LEU A 252 -0.97 -4.54 10.37
N LEU A 253 -0.93 -3.32 10.90
CA LEU A 253 0.13 -2.87 11.82
C LEU A 253 0.17 -3.72 13.09
N GLN A 254 -0.98 -3.99 13.69
CA GLN A 254 -1.07 -4.84 14.87
C GLN A 254 -0.60 -6.26 14.54
N ILE A 255 -1.07 -6.87 13.44
CA ILE A 255 -0.67 -8.21 13.00
C ILE A 255 0.84 -8.29 12.82
N PHE A 256 1.45 -7.38 12.03
CA PHE A 256 2.88 -7.37 11.81
C PHE A 256 3.68 -7.18 13.11
N SER A 257 3.16 -6.46 14.10
CA SER A 257 3.84 -6.28 15.38
C SER A 257 3.97 -7.56 16.21
N THR A 258 3.15 -8.59 15.92
CA THR A 258 3.19 -9.87 16.66
C THR A 258 4.36 -10.77 16.27
N PHE A 259 4.91 -10.60 15.07
CA PHE A 259 5.97 -11.45 14.52
C PHE A 259 7.15 -10.66 13.91
N SER A 260 7.19 -9.34 14.11
CA SER A 260 8.28 -8.49 13.60
C SER A 260 8.43 -7.20 14.41
N GLN A 261 9.57 -6.54 14.23
CA GLN A 261 9.83 -5.21 14.76
C GLN A 261 9.46 -4.17 13.71
N ILE A 262 8.35 -3.45 13.92
CA ILE A 262 7.86 -2.50 12.93
C ILE A 262 8.23 -1.05 13.23
N SER A 263 8.45 -0.29 12.17
CA SER A 263 8.54 1.17 12.20
C SER A 263 7.87 1.76 10.97
N LEU A 264 7.38 2.98 11.09
CA LEU A 264 6.71 3.66 9.99
C LEU A 264 7.59 4.76 9.40
N PHE A 265 7.62 4.83 8.07
CA PHE A 265 8.39 5.81 7.35
C PHE A 265 7.52 6.58 6.35
N LYS A 266 7.63 7.90 6.37
CA LYS A 266 7.05 8.78 5.36
C LYS A 266 8.15 9.67 4.79
N PRO A 267 8.34 9.74 3.46
CA PRO A 267 9.33 10.64 2.87
C PRO A 267 9.01 12.10 3.21
N LYS A 268 10.03 12.90 3.55
CA LYS A 268 9.85 14.30 3.99
C LYS A 268 9.53 15.26 2.84
N ARG A 269 9.91 14.90 1.61
CA ARG A 269 9.77 15.76 0.41
C ARG A 269 8.76 15.19 -0.57
N ALA A 270 9.00 13.96 -1.03
CA ALA A 270 8.10 13.27 -1.94
C ALA A 270 6.79 12.93 -1.23
N HIS A 271 5.66 13.24 -1.85
CA HIS A 271 4.31 12.94 -1.34
C HIS A 271 3.97 13.49 0.06
N ALA A 272 4.82 14.32 0.66
CA ALA A 272 4.62 14.85 2.01
C ALA A 272 3.32 15.67 2.13
N LYS A 273 2.93 16.37 1.06
CA LYS A 273 1.75 17.23 0.98
C LYS A 273 0.50 16.58 0.39
N ARG A 274 0.56 15.32 -0.05
CA ARG A 274 -0.66 14.67 -0.58
C ARG A 274 -1.66 14.52 0.57
N SER A 275 -2.88 14.99 0.32
CA SER A 275 -3.91 15.20 1.34
C SER A 275 -5.19 15.69 0.68
N SER A 276 -5.77 14.89 -0.19
CA SER A 276 -7.22 14.94 -0.34
C SER A 276 -7.79 13.66 0.26
N PHE A 277 -9.04 13.69 0.70
CA PHE A 277 -9.78 12.50 1.14
C PHE A 277 -9.71 11.36 0.10
N TYR A 278 -9.55 11.74 -1.17
CA TYR A 278 -9.41 10.88 -2.35
C TYR A 278 -7.96 10.50 -2.71
N GLU A 279 -6.94 11.19 -2.19
CA GLU A 279 -5.53 10.89 -2.50
C GLU A 279 -4.86 10.16 -1.33
N LYS A 280 -4.85 8.83 -1.46
CA LYS A 280 -4.14 7.90 -0.58
C LYS A 280 -2.66 8.26 -0.54
N THR A 281 -2.21 8.91 0.54
CA THR A 281 -0.79 9.24 0.67
C THR A 281 -0.04 8.05 1.23
N PRO A 282 0.93 7.50 0.49
CA PRO A 282 1.67 6.35 0.98
C PRO A 282 2.53 6.73 2.17
N PHE A 283 2.62 5.82 3.12
CA PHE A 283 3.76 5.65 4.01
C PHE A 283 4.26 4.22 3.83
N TYR A 284 5.38 3.90 4.45
CA TYR A 284 5.98 2.57 4.39
C TYR A 284 5.98 1.96 5.78
N ILE A 285 5.51 0.72 5.89
CA ILE A 285 5.89 -0.14 7.01
C ILE A 285 7.27 -0.68 6.70
N VAL A 286 8.16 -0.64 7.69
CA VAL A 286 9.42 -1.37 7.69
C VAL A 286 9.35 -2.37 8.83
N ALA A 287 9.13 -3.63 8.50
CA ALA A 287 9.06 -4.76 9.42
C ALA A 287 10.40 -5.51 9.38
N LYS A 288 11.18 -5.42 10.45
CA LYS A 288 12.48 -6.09 10.58
C LYS A 288 12.38 -7.32 11.46
N ASN A 289 13.37 -8.20 11.35
CA ASN A 289 13.46 -9.42 12.13
C ASN A 289 12.18 -10.26 12.00
N VAL A 290 11.67 -10.37 10.76
CA VAL A 290 10.41 -11.07 10.48
C VAL A 290 10.57 -12.56 10.80
N ASP A 291 9.67 -13.07 11.64
CA ASP A 291 9.51 -14.50 11.89
C ASP A 291 8.27 -15.02 11.16
N ALA A 292 8.43 -15.34 9.87
CA ALA A 292 7.35 -15.88 9.03
C ALA A 292 6.87 -17.28 9.49
N ARG A 293 7.55 -17.92 10.45
CA ARG A 293 7.14 -19.20 11.04
C ARG A 293 6.38 -19.05 12.34
N ASN A 294 6.21 -17.82 12.83
CA ASN A 294 5.36 -17.53 13.96
C ASN A 294 3.91 -17.93 13.65
N ASP A 295 3.20 -18.51 14.62
CA ASP A 295 1.81 -18.97 14.43
C ASP A 295 0.88 -17.84 13.94
N GLN A 296 1.08 -16.61 14.42
CA GLN A 296 0.31 -15.44 13.98
C GLN A 296 0.63 -15.03 12.54
N ALA A 297 1.88 -15.20 12.09
CA ALA A 297 2.25 -14.96 10.69
C ALA A 297 1.61 -16.02 9.76
N ILE A 298 1.63 -17.28 10.17
CA ILE A 298 1.02 -18.40 9.42
C ILE A 298 -0.50 -18.19 9.33
N GLU A 299 -1.16 -17.88 10.45
CA GLU A 299 -2.59 -17.60 10.50
C GLU A 299 -2.98 -16.39 9.61
N ALA A 300 -2.16 -15.33 9.62
CA ALA A 300 -2.34 -14.18 8.75
C ALA A 300 -2.26 -14.56 7.28
N VAL A 301 -1.24 -15.32 6.86
CA VAL A 301 -1.08 -15.79 5.47
C VAL A 301 -2.28 -16.62 5.03
N GLU A 302 -2.73 -17.58 5.83
CA GLU A 302 -3.88 -18.43 5.48
C GLU A 302 -5.18 -17.62 5.40
N THR A 303 -5.34 -16.61 6.27
CA THR A 303 -6.50 -15.71 6.23
C THR A 303 -6.48 -14.83 4.98
N TRP A 304 -5.36 -14.17 4.70
CA TRP A 304 -5.21 -13.33 3.51
C TRP A 304 -5.36 -14.12 2.21
N ARG A 305 -4.88 -15.36 2.18
CA ARG A 305 -5.05 -16.27 1.03
C ARG A 305 -6.53 -16.58 0.80
N ARG A 306 -7.28 -16.94 1.85
CA ARG A 306 -8.74 -17.18 1.75
C ARG A 306 -9.48 -15.94 1.28
N GLU A 307 -9.22 -14.77 1.89
CA GLU A 307 -9.86 -13.51 1.49
C GLU A 307 -9.57 -13.15 0.03
N TRP A 308 -8.35 -13.41 -0.45
CA TRP A 308 -8.00 -13.21 -1.84
C TRP A 308 -8.74 -14.18 -2.76
N ILE A 309 -8.82 -15.48 -2.39
CA ILE A 309 -9.54 -16.51 -3.16
C ILE A 309 -11.02 -16.14 -3.24
N ASP A 310 -11.66 -15.80 -2.13
CA ASP A 310 -13.07 -15.41 -2.08
C ASP A 310 -13.33 -14.15 -2.92
N SER A 311 -12.43 -13.17 -2.84
CA SER A 311 -12.50 -11.95 -3.65
C SER A 311 -12.31 -12.22 -5.15
N THR A 312 -11.63 -13.32 -5.51
CA THR A 312 -11.29 -13.69 -6.89
C THR A 312 -12.34 -14.63 -7.51
N LEU A 313 -12.74 -15.68 -6.80
CA LEU A 313 -13.60 -16.75 -7.31
C LEU A 313 -15.06 -16.65 -6.84
N GLY A 314 -15.36 -15.82 -5.84
CA GLY A 314 -16.72 -15.67 -5.30
C GLY A 314 -17.70 -15.10 -6.33
N THR A 315 -18.95 -15.57 -6.32
CA THR A 315 -20.01 -15.05 -7.21
C THR A 315 -20.42 -13.62 -6.84
N ALA A 316 -21.04 -12.89 -7.77
CA ALA A 316 -21.58 -11.56 -7.51
C ALA A 316 -22.62 -11.55 -6.37
N ASP A 317 -23.40 -12.64 -6.24
CA ASP A 317 -24.40 -12.84 -5.16
C ASP A 317 -23.78 -13.27 -3.82
N ASN A 318 -22.70 -14.07 -3.84
CA ASN A 318 -21.87 -14.32 -2.65
C ASN A 318 -20.81 -13.24 -2.51
N GLY A 319 -21.18 -11.99 -2.78
CA GLY A 319 -20.36 -10.80 -2.61
C GLY A 319 -19.98 -10.58 -1.14
N ALA A 320 -19.18 -11.48 -0.59
CA ALA A 320 -18.42 -11.29 0.61
C ALA A 320 -17.44 -10.16 0.30
N ARG A 321 -17.95 -8.92 0.37
CA ARG A 321 -17.13 -7.82 0.86
C ARG A 321 -16.41 -8.40 2.08
N PRO A 322 -15.08 -8.20 2.19
CA PRO A 322 -14.37 -8.64 3.37
C PRO A 322 -15.20 -8.21 4.58
N PRO A 323 -15.42 -9.11 5.56
CA PRO A 323 -16.42 -8.91 6.60
C PRO A 323 -16.30 -7.48 7.13
N SER A 324 -17.42 -6.77 7.12
CA SER A 324 -17.45 -5.40 7.62
C SER A 324 -16.95 -5.45 9.05
N ARG A 325 -15.86 -4.73 9.32
CA ARG A 325 -15.32 -4.64 10.68
C ARG A 325 -16.43 -4.15 11.59
N THR A 326 -16.55 -4.76 12.74
CA THR A 326 -17.53 -4.39 13.76
C THR A 326 -16.94 -3.36 14.72
N GLU A 327 -17.78 -2.72 15.51
CA GLU A 327 -17.33 -1.85 16.59
C GLU A 327 -16.47 -2.62 17.60
N ASP A 328 -16.84 -3.87 17.89
CA ASP A 328 -16.08 -4.75 18.78
C ASP A 328 -14.67 -5.02 18.24
N ASP A 329 -14.50 -5.18 16.92
CA ASP A 329 -13.18 -5.32 16.30
C ASP A 329 -12.32 -4.08 16.54
N ALA A 330 -12.90 -2.89 16.35
CA ALA A 330 -12.20 -1.63 16.60
C ALA A 330 -11.84 -1.45 18.08
N CYS A 331 -12.78 -1.74 18.99
CA CYS A 331 -12.54 -1.68 20.43
C CYS A 331 -11.40 -2.63 20.84
N ARG A 332 -11.45 -3.90 20.42
CA ARG A 332 -10.37 -4.88 20.70
C ARG A 332 -9.03 -4.41 20.14
N LEU A 333 -9.00 -3.90 18.92
CA LEU A 333 -7.78 -3.37 18.31
C LEU A 333 -7.19 -2.22 19.14
N LEU A 334 -8.03 -1.29 19.61
CA LEU A 334 -7.60 -0.15 20.42
C LEU A 334 -7.15 -0.56 21.82
N GLU A 335 -7.79 -1.56 22.42
CA GLU A 335 -7.39 -2.12 23.71
C GLU A 335 -6.00 -2.78 23.62
N ILE A 336 -5.75 -3.56 22.56
CA ILE A 336 -4.50 -4.31 22.39
C ILE A 336 -3.37 -3.41 21.87
N TYR A 337 -3.69 -2.48 20.97
CA TYR A 337 -2.69 -1.82 20.13
C TYR A 337 -2.84 -0.30 20.03
N GLY A 338 -3.84 0.31 20.67
CA GLY A 338 -4.15 1.73 20.51
C GLY A 338 -3.01 2.67 20.91
N GLU A 339 -2.36 2.43 22.04
CA GLU A 339 -1.23 3.27 22.49
C GLU A 339 -0.03 3.17 21.54
N GLU A 340 0.26 1.95 21.09
CA GLU A 340 1.34 1.69 20.15
C GLU A 340 1.05 2.32 18.79
N LEU A 341 -0.19 2.22 18.30
CA LEU A 341 -0.67 2.88 17.08
C LEU A 341 -0.46 4.40 17.15
N VAL A 342 -0.77 5.03 18.29
CA VAL A 342 -0.47 6.46 18.53
C VAL A 342 1.03 6.73 18.45
N ARG A 343 1.85 5.87 19.06
CA ARG A 343 3.31 6.03 19.11
C ARG A 343 3.93 5.94 17.71
N ILE A 344 3.61 4.89 16.94
CA ILE A 344 4.22 4.64 15.64
C ILE A 344 3.62 5.49 14.52
N GLY A 345 2.35 5.93 14.65
CA GLY A 345 1.70 6.80 13.68
C GLY A 345 2.21 8.24 13.72
N ARG A 346 2.66 8.71 14.90
CA ARG A 346 3.09 10.10 15.14
C ARG A 346 4.10 10.65 14.13
N PRO A 347 5.20 9.94 13.78
CA PRO A 347 6.17 10.44 12.79
C PRO A 347 5.57 10.62 11.39
N VAL A 348 4.66 9.73 10.98
CA VAL A 348 3.97 9.81 9.69
C VAL A 348 3.05 11.02 9.66
N TRP A 349 2.22 11.20 10.71
CA TRP A 349 1.32 12.35 10.81
C TRP A 349 2.08 13.67 10.88
N ALA A 350 3.15 13.75 11.66
CA ALA A 350 3.99 14.95 11.77
C ALA A 350 4.60 15.35 10.42
N THR A 351 5.11 14.37 9.67
CA THR A 351 5.66 14.60 8.33
C THR A 351 4.60 15.11 7.37
N GLN A 352 3.38 14.55 7.44
CA GLN A 352 2.27 15.00 6.61
C GLN A 352 1.81 16.43 6.98
N VAL A 353 1.69 16.74 8.27
CA VAL A 353 1.40 18.10 8.76
C VAL A 353 2.43 19.08 8.21
N ALA A 354 3.72 18.77 8.31
CA ALA A 354 4.78 19.65 7.82
C ALA A 354 4.71 19.86 6.29
N GLY A 355 4.38 18.81 5.53
CA GLY A 355 4.17 18.87 4.09
C GLY A 355 2.98 19.75 3.71
N LEU A 356 1.86 19.59 4.41
CA LEU A 356 0.64 20.37 4.19
C LEU A 356 0.80 21.84 4.56
N LYS A 357 1.46 22.14 5.69
CA LYS A 357 1.78 23.52 6.09
C LYS A 357 2.62 24.23 5.04
N ARG A 358 3.58 23.51 4.44
CA ARG A 358 4.40 24.08 3.37
C ARG A 358 3.57 24.36 2.13
N TRP A 359 2.76 23.39 1.70
CA TRP A 359 1.89 23.56 0.54
C TRP A 359 0.92 24.73 0.69
N LEU A 360 0.24 24.86 1.84
CA LEU A 360 -0.68 25.98 2.09
C LEU A 360 -0.01 27.36 2.18
N ARG A 361 1.31 27.43 2.43
CA ARG A 361 2.07 28.69 2.40
C ARG A 361 2.59 29.04 1.01
N ASP A 362 2.81 28.03 0.18
CA ASP A 362 3.39 28.19 -1.16
C ASP A 362 2.29 28.39 -2.22
N MET A 363 1.01 28.30 -1.85
CA MET A 363 -0.15 28.73 -2.63
C MET A 363 -0.55 30.14 -2.23
#